data_AF-A0A1I1QG79-F1
#
_entry.id   AF-A0A1I1QG79-F1
#
_cell.length_a   1.000
_cell.length_b   1.000
_cell.length_c   1.000
_cell.angle_alpha   90.00
_cell.angle_beta   90.00
_cell.angle_gamma   90.00
#
_symmetry.space_group_name_H-M   'P 1'
#
loop_
_entity.id
_entity.type
_entity.pdbx_description
1 polymer ?
#
loop_
_entity_poly.entity_id
_entity_poly.type
_entity_poly.pdbx_seq_one_letter_code
_entity_poly.pdbx_strand_id
1 'polypeptide(L)'
;MPDRQPSRRGAGPLIAAAAGGLVLGAAGVGVAWALGDSGGGPLDAGGGAEADARDACEVLARFDEERFFDEDDAGRIASYRFGLVVGLAEAAAVGDAEYEPLAEAMRTAQAGIANAGDLDGEAGQALADAREFCDGR
;
A
#
# COMPACT_ATOMS: atom_id res chain seq x y z
N MET A 1 -40.22 -45.72 -35.90
CA MET A 1 -38.93 -45.60 -35.18
C MET A 1 -39.17 -44.66 -34.00
N PRO A 2 -38.99 -45.09 -32.74
CA PRO A 2 -39.29 -44.26 -31.58
C PRO A 2 -38.16 -43.27 -31.26
N ASP A 3 -38.56 -42.03 -30.96
CA ASP A 3 -37.71 -40.95 -30.45
C ASP A 3 -37.07 -41.30 -29.11
N ARG A 4 -35.77 -41.01 -28.96
CA ARG A 4 -35.08 -41.01 -27.66
C ARG A 4 -34.78 -39.56 -27.24
N GLN A 5 -35.56 -39.04 -26.29
CA GLN A 5 -35.17 -37.85 -25.53
C GLN A 5 -34.06 -38.23 -24.53
N PRO A 6 -32.93 -37.51 -24.45
CA PRO A 6 -31.98 -37.69 -23.37
C PRO A 6 -32.56 -37.13 -22.06
N SER A 7 -32.47 -37.95 -21.01
CA SER A 7 -32.97 -37.67 -19.67
C SER A 7 -32.42 -36.36 -19.10
N ARG A 8 -33.30 -35.48 -18.62
CA ARG A 8 -32.92 -34.36 -17.74
C ARG A 8 -32.40 -34.94 -16.43
N ARG A 9 -31.09 -35.16 -16.32
CA ARG A 9 -30.43 -35.48 -15.05
C ARG A 9 -30.19 -34.18 -14.30
N GLY A 10 -30.81 -34.07 -13.12
CA GLY A 10 -30.97 -32.84 -12.37
C GLY A 10 -29.64 -32.18 -12.00
N ALA A 11 -29.52 -30.91 -12.36
CA ALA A 11 -28.50 -29.97 -11.87
C ALA A 11 -28.78 -29.46 -10.44
N GLY A 12 -29.86 -29.94 -9.81
CA GLY A 12 -30.29 -29.51 -8.47
C GLY A 12 -29.25 -29.69 -7.35
N PRO A 13 -28.56 -30.84 -7.22
CA PRO A 13 -27.68 -31.05 -6.07
C PRO A 13 -26.36 -30.26 -6.16
N LEU A 14 -25.89 -29.92 -7.37
CA LEU A 14 -24.67 -29.13 -7.56
C LEU A 14 -24.90 -27.64 -7.27
N ILE A 15 -26.08 -27.12 -7.61
CA ILE A 15 -26.45 -25.73 -7.29
C ILE A 15 -26.67 -25.56 -5.78
N ALA A 16 -27.25 -26.56 -5.11
CA ALA A 16 -27.44 -26.54 -3.66
C ALA A 16 -26.10 -26.61 -2.89
N ALA A 17 -25.14 -27.41 -3.36
CA ALA A 17 -23.80 -27.48 -2.78
C ALA A 17 -23.01 -26.17 -2.97
N ALA A 18 -23.14 -25.52 -4.14
CA ALA A 18 -22.53 -24.21 -4.39
C ALA A 18 -23.12 -23.11 -3.49
N ALA A 19 -24.44 -23.11 -3.29
CA ALA A 19 -25.10 -22.17 -2.39
C ALA A 19 -24.71 -22.40 -0.91
N GLY A 20 -24.61 -23.66 -0.46
CA GLY A 20 -24.17 -23.99 0.90
C GLY A 20 -22.71 -23.60 1.16
N GLY A 21 -21.83 -23.78 0.18
CA GLY A 21 -20.43 -23.35 0.25
C GLY A 21 -20.28 -21.83 0.34
N LEU A 22 -21.10 -21.06 -0.37
CA LEU A 22 -21.09 -19.59 -0.31
C LEU A 22 -21.58 -19.05 1.04
N VAL A 23 -22.58 -19.68 1.66
CA VAL A 23 -23.15 -19.19 2.94
C VAL A 23 -22.20 -19.45 4.11
N LEU A 24 -21.47 -20.58 4.11
CA LEU A 24 -20.48 -20.89 5.17
C LEU A 24 -19.13 -20.19 4.94
N GLY A 25 -18.76 -19.90 3.69
CA GLY A 25 -17.56 -19.11 3.39
C GLY A 25 -17.69 -17.64 3.80
N ALA A 26 -18.89 -17.06 3.69
CA ALA A 26 -19.14 -15.66 4.05
C ALA A 26 -19.18 -15.41 5.57
N ALA A 27 -19.56 -16.41 6.37
CA ALA A 27 -19.71 -16.26 7.82
C ALA A 27 -18.36 -16.32 8.59
N GLY A 28 -17.31 -16.90 8.01
CA GLY A 28 -16.02 -17.07 8.69
C GLY A 28 -15.10 -15.85 8.66
N VAL A 29 -15.20 -15.01 7.63
CA VAL A 29 -14.31 -13.84 7.44
C VAL A 29 -14.92 -12.51 7.90
N GLY A 30 -16.24 -12.46 8.15
CA GLY A 30 -16.93 -11.20 8.50
C GLY A 30 -16.86 -10.78 9.96
N VAL A 31 -16.55 -11.68 10.90
CA VAL A 31 -16.60 -11.35 12.35
C VAL A 31 -15.32 -10.67 12.85
N ALA A 32 -14.22 -10.75 12.10
CA ALA A 32 -12.97 -10.09 12.47
C ALA A 32 -12.91 -8.60 12.07
N TRP A 33 -13.75 -8.14 11.13
CA TRP A 33 -13.72 -6.77 10.59
C TRP A 33 -14.88 -5.88 11.08
N ALA A 34 -15.81 -6.41 11.88
CA ALA A 34 -17.01 -5.66 12.29
C ALA A 34 -16.80 -4.68 13.45
N LEU A 35 -15.55 -4.43 13.89
CA LEU A 35 -15.23 -3.41 14.90
C LEU A 35 -14.43 -2.21 14.35
N GLY A 36 -14.23 -2.14 13.03
CA GLY A 36 -13.49 -1.05 12.39
C GLY A 36 -14.21 -0.49 11.18
N ASP A 37 -15.17 0.38 11.44
CA ASP A 37 -15.59 1.46 10.54
C ASP A 37 -16.20 1.10 9.17
N SER A 38 -16.70 2.11 8.50
CA SER A 38 -17.95 2.10 7.74
C SER A 38 -17.68 2.08 6.24
N GLY A 39 -18.00 0.97 5.58
CA GLY A 39 -18.33 0.98 4.15
C GLY A 39 -17.15 0.90 3.18
N GLY A 40 -16.88 -0.32 2.73
CA GLY A 40 -15.96 -0.59 1.62
C GLY A 40 -16.20 -2.00 1.07
N GLY A 41 -16.44 -2.11 -0.23
CA GLY A 41 -16.74 -3.38 -0.91
C GLY A 41 -15.49 -4.18 -1.29
N PRO A 42 -15.63 -5.33 -1.97
CA PRO A 42 -14.52 -6.25 -2.27
C PRO A 42 -13.46 -5.74 -3.29
N LEU A 43 -13.37 -4.42 -3.49
CA LEU A 43 -12.42 -3.74 -4.38
C LEU A 43 -11.68 -2.57 -3.69
N ASP A 44 -11.68 -2.49 -2.36
CA ASP A 44 -10.81 -1.54 -1.66
C ASP A 44 -9.36 -2.01 -1.75
N ALA A 45 -8.70 -1.66 -2.85
CA ALA A 45 -7.24 -1.66 -2.99
C ALA A 45 -6.58 -0.56 -2.11
N GLY A 46 -7.16 -0.28 -0.95
CA GLY A 46 -6.85 0.85 -0.09
C GLY A 46 -6.39 0.38 1.27
N GLY A 47 -5.08 0.27 1.45
CA GLY A 47 -4.54 1.01 2.59
C GLY A 47 -4.93 2.46 2.32
N GLY A 48 -5.77 3.07 3.15
CA GLY A 48 -6.17 4.46 2.93
C GLY A 48 -4.95 5.39 2.91
N ALA A 49 -5.13 6.65 2.51
CA ALA A 49 -4.05 7.64 2.50
C ALA A 49 -3.24 7.66 3.81
N GLU A 50 -3.92 7.49 4.95
CA GLU A 50 -3.30 7.38 6.27
C GLU A 50 -2.41 6.13 6.45
N ALA A 51 -2.81 4.98 5.89
CA ALA A 51 -2.01 3.77 5.92
C ALA A 51 -0.74 3.93 5.07
N ASP A 52 -0.87 4.47 3.86
CA ASP A 52 0.27 4.74 3.00
C ASP A 52 1.24 5.74 3.66
N ALA A 53 0.74 6.79 4.28
CA ALA A 53 1.57 7.76 5.00
C ALA A 53 2.26 7.14 6.23
N ARG A 54 1.55 6.30 6.99
CA ARG A 54 2.13 5.57 8.12
C ARG A 54 3.26 4.66 7.67
N ASP A 55 3.03 3.88 6.60
CA ASP A 55 4.03 2.99 6.04
C ASP A 55 5.22 3.78 5.48
N ALA A 56 4.98 4.93 4.84
CA ALA A 56 6.05 5.84 4.41
C ALA A 56 6.92 6.28 5.60
N CYS A 57 6.30 6.72 6.70
CA CYS A 57 6.99 7.13 7.91
C CYS A 57 7.77 5.98 8.57
N GLU A 58 7.19 4.78 8.64
CA GLU A 58 7.89 3.59 9.16
C GLU A 58 9.13 3.22 8.34
N VAL A 59 9.03 3.31 7.00
CA VAL A 59 10.14 3.03 6.11
C VAL A 59 11.19 4.14 6.22
N LEU A 60 10.77 5.41 6.31
CA LEU A 60 11.66 6.56 6.48
C LEU A 60 12.43 6.50 7.81
N ALA A 61 11.80 6.03 8.89
CA ALA A 61 12.48 5.81 10.17
C ALA A 61 13.57 4.72 10.11
N ARG A 62 13.49 3.81 9.12
CA ARG A 62 14.48 2.75 8.86
C ARG A 62 15.39 3.08 7.67
N PHE A 63 15.27 4.28 7.12
CA PHE A 63 16.12 4.76 6.04
C PHE A 63 17.49 5.11 6.60
N ASP A 64 18.52 4.52 6.02
CA ASP A 64 19.91 4.68 6.42
C ASP A 64 20.61 5.57 5.38
N GLU A 65 20.69 6.86 5.69
CA GLU A 65 21.29 7.87 4.82
C GLU A 65 22.77 7.60 4.56
N GLU A 66 23.51 7.14 5.58
CA GLU A 66 24.96 6.90 5.49
C GLU A 66 25.29 5.81 4.48
N ARG A 67 24.37 4.86 4.31
CA ARG A 67 24.52 3.72 3.40
C ARG A 67 24.00 4.01 2.00
N PHE A 68 23.23 5.07 1.79
CA PHE A 68 22.43 5.27 0.57
C PHE A 68 23.23 5.18 -0.74
N PHE A 69 24.48 5.64 -0.75
CA PHE A 69 25.35 5.64 -1.92
C PHE A 69 26.34 4.46 -1.97
N ASP A 70 26.28 3.54 -1.01
CA ASP A 70 27.15 2.37 -1.03
C ASP A 70 26.80 1.45 -2.21
N GLU A 71 27.83 0.89 -2.84
CA GLU A 71 27.67 -0.04 -3.97
C GLU A 71 27.36 -1.49 -3.50
N ASP A 72 27.23 -1.71 -2.20
CA ASP A 72 26.97 -3.01 -1.59
C ASP A 72 25.46 -3.29 -1.42
N ASP A 73 25.15 -4.44 -0.80
CA ASP A 73 23.76 -4.81 -0.53
C ASP A 73 23.04 -3.84 0.41
N ALA A 74 23.75 -3.20 1.34
CA ALA A 74 23.17 -2.26 2.27
C ALA A 74 22.77 -0.97 1.56
N GLY A 75 23.61 -0.44 0.68
CA GLY A 75 23.25 0.75 -0.11
C GLY A 75 22.12 0.50 -1.09
N ARG A 76 22.08 -0.69 -1.72
CA ARG A 76 20.92 -1.10 -2.51
C ARG A 76 19.62 -1.18 -1.70
N ILE A 77 19.68 -1.70 -0.46
CA ILE A 77 18.53 -1.72 0.44
C ILE A 77 18.08 -0.30 0.80
N ALA A 78 19.02 0.60 1.11
CA ALA A 78 18.72 2.00 1.41
C ALA A 78 18.06 2.70 0.21
N SER A 79 18.59 2.50 -1.00
CA SER A 79 18.02 2.95 -2.27
C SER A 79 16.57 2.50 -2.47
N TYR A 80 16.28 1.21 -2.27
CA TYR A 80 14.92 0.69 -2.39
C TYR A 80 13.97 1.23 -1.33
N ARG A 81 14.45 1.43 -0.09
CA ARG A 81 13.65 2.06 0.97
C ARG A 81 13.30 3.49 0.59
N PHE A 82 14.26 4.28 0.11
CA PHE A 82 14.00 5.64 -0.35
C PHE A 82 12.93 5.68 -1.44
N GLY A 83 13.05 4.84 -2.47
CA GLY A 83 12.04 4.74 -3.54
C GLY A 83 10.65 4.32 -3.02
N LEU A 84 10.60 3.44 -2.02
CA LEU A 84 9.36 3.03 -1.38
C LEU A 84 8.71 4.19 -0.60
N VAL A 85 9.49 4.96 0.17
CA VAL A 85 8.98 6.14 0.90
C VAL A 85 8.38 7.15 -0.09
N VAL A 86 9.08 7.45 -1.18
CA VAL A 86 8.57 8.37 -2.23
C VAL A 86 7.23 7.86 -2.77
N GLY A 87 7.15 6.59 -3.16
CA GLY A 87 5.92 6.03 -3.72
C GLY A 87 4.74 6.04 -2.75
N LEU A 88 4.97 5.73 -1.48
CA LEU A 88 3.92 5.72 -0.44
C LEU A 88 3.47 7.15 -0.08
N ALA A 89 4.40 8.09 0.04
CA ALA A 89 4.07 9.49 0.28
C ALA A 89 3.19 10.08 -0.84
N GLU A 90 3.52 9.78 -2.10
CA GLU A 90 2.72 10.18 -3.26
C GLU A 90 1.34 9.52 -3.26
N ALA A 91 1.26 8.22 -2.95
CA ALA A 91 -0.02 7.51 -2.85
C ALA A 91 -0.90 8.13 -1.76
N ALA A 92 -0.31 8.45 -0.60
CA ALA A 92 -1.00 9.14 0.49
C ALA A 92 -1.54 10.51 0.06
N ALA A 93 -0.72 11.34 -0.60
CA ALA A 93 -1.12 12.67 -1.06
C ALA A 93 -2.22 12.62 -2.14
N VAL A 94 -2.20 11.61 -3.02
CA VAL A 94 -3.28 11.37 -3.99
C VAL A 94 -4.59 10.97 -3.29
N GLY A 95 -4.49 10.18 -2.22
CA GLY A 95 -5.64 9.74 -1.44
C GLY A 95 -6.21 10.84 -0.54
N ASP A 96 -5.37 11.73 -0.01
CA ASP A 96 -5.74 12.85 0.86
C ASP A 96 -4.68 13.97 0.81
N ALA A 97 -5.12 15.18 0.48
CA ALA A 97 -4.27 16.36 0.35
C ALA A 97 -3.58 16.80 1.65
N GLU A 98 -4.02 16.31 2.82
CA GLU A 98 -3.30 16.54 4.08
C GLU A 98 -1.88 15.95 4.07
N TYR A 99 -1.61 14.96 3.23
CA TYR A 99 -0.28 14.33 3.10
C TYR A 99 0.59 14.95 2.00
N GLU A 100 0.12 15.99 1.31
CA GLU A 100 0.90 16.73 0.31
C GLU A 100 2.26 17.24 0.85
N PRO A 101 2.39 17.74 2.10
CA PRO A 101 3.69 18.16 2.63
C PRO A 101 4.72 17.02 2.69
N LEU A 102 4.29 15.78 2.98
CA LEU A 102 5.17 14.62 3.00
C LEU A 102 5.62 14.26 1.58
N ALA A 103 4.69 14.24 0.61
CA ALA A 103 5.01 13.99 -0.79
C ALA A 103 5.97 15.05 -1.35
N GLU A 104 5.72 16.33 -1.08
CA GLU A 104 6.55 17.43 -1.57
C GLU A 104 7.98 17.40 -0.98
N ALA A 105 8.11 17.08 0.31
CA ALA A 105 9.42 16.88 0.93
C ALA A 105 10.17 15.73 0.25
N MET A 106 9.50 14.61 -0.02
CA MET A 106 10.14 13.47 -0.69
C MET A 106 10.47 13.74 -2.17
N ARG A 107 9.66 14.53 -2.89
CA ARG A 107 9.97 15.01 -4.25
C ARG A 107 11.20 15.91 -4.26
N THR A 108 11.26 16.86 -3.34
CA THR A 108 12.40 17.77 -3.18
C THR A 108 13.67 16.98 -2.87
N ALA A 109 13.59 16.00 -1.95
CA ALA A 109 14.70 15.11 -1.65
C ALA A 109 15.18 14.34 -2.90
N GLN A 110 14.26 13.75 -3.66
CA GLN A 110 14.58 13.02 -4.88
C GLN A 110 15.23 13.93 -5.94
N ALA A 111 14.70 15.14 -6.12
CA ALA A 111 15.25 16.12 -7.05
C ALA A 111 16.66 16.56 -6.62
N GLY A 112 16.87 16.81 -5.33
CA GLY A 112 18.17 17.14 -4.76
C GLY A 112 19.21 16.04 -5.03
N ILE A 113 18.87 14.78 -4.74
CA ILE A 113 19.74 13.62 -5.01
C ILE A 113 20.04 13.50 -6.51
N ALA A 114 19.04 13.67 -7.38
CA ALA A 114 19.23 13.57 -8.83
C ALA A 114 20.14 14.68 -9.39
N ASN A 115 20.14 15.87 -8.77
CA ASN A 115 20.90 17.03 -9.22
C ASN A 115 22.33 17.06 -8.64
N ALA A 116 22.48 16.81 -7.34
CA ALA A 116 23.74 16.91 -6.62
C ALA A 116 24.50 15.58 -6.52
N GLY A 117 23.77 14.46 -6.52
CA GLY A 117 24.36 13.13 -6.30
C GLY A 117 24.73 12.87 -4.85
N ASP A 118 24.22 13.67 -3.91
CA ASP A 118 24.43 13.54 -2.47
C ASP A 118 23.10 13.78 -1.71
N LEU A 119 23.16 13.56 -0.38
CA LEU A 119 22.06 13.81 0.56
C LEU A 119 22.28 15.11 1.34
N ASP A 120 23.25 15.93 0.95
CA ASP A 120 23.54 17.19 1.62
C ASP A 120 22.62 18.31 1.08
N GLY A 121 22.64 19.45 1.77
CA GLY A 121 21.94 20.66 1.32
C GLY A 121 20.41 20.46 1.21
N GLU A 122 19.88 20.64 0.00
CA GLU A 122 18.44 20.60 -0.27
C GLU A 122 17.84 19.21 -0.02
N ALA A 123 18.57 18.14 -0.38
CA ALA A 123 18.07 16.78 -0.18
C ALA A 123 17.98 16.43 1.31
N GLY A 124 19.02 16.76 2.08
CA GLY A 124 19.05 16.52 3.53
C GLY A 124 18.03 17.36 4.28
N GLN A 125 17.84 18.63 3.89
CA GLN A 125 16.82 19.48 4.49
C GLN A 125 15.42 18.90 4.23
N ALA A 126 15.14 18.48 3.00
CA ALA A 126 13.83 17.91 2.67
C ALA A 126 13.57 16.57 3.39
N LEU A 127 14.60 15.74 3.60
CA LEU A 127 14.48 14.55 4.45
C LEU A 127 14.22 14.88 5.92
N ALA A 128 14.79 15.96 6.44
CA ALA A 128 14.48 16.44 7.79
C ALA A 128 13.02 16.91 7.88
N ASP A 129 12.53 17.65 6.89
CA ASP A 129 11.14 18.12 6.84
C ASP A 129 10.16 16.92 6.75
N ALA A 130 10.49 15.89 5.96
CA ALA A 130 9.72 14.66 5.89
C ALA A 130 9.67 13.92 7.25
N ARG A 131 10.76 13.92 8.01
CA ARG A 131 10.80 13.35 9.37
C ARG A 131 9.99 14.18 10.36
N GLU A 132 10.07 15.50 10.29
CA GLU A 132 9.25 16.39 11.13
C GLU A 132 7.76 16.15 10.90
N PHE A 133 7.35 15.97 9.64
CA PHE A 133 5.98 15.57 9.32
C PHE A 133 5.59 14.25 10.00
N CYS A 134 6.46 13.24 9.96
CA CYS A 134 6.22 11.94 10.57
C CYS A 134 6.19 11.98 12.11
N ASP A 135 6.99 12.83 12.75
CA ASP A 135 7.01 12.97 14.21
C ASP A 135 5.74 13.65 14.76
N GLY A 136 5.01 14.39 13.91
CA GLY A 136 3.75 15.05 14.24
C GLY A 136 2.51 14.15 14.19
N ARG A 137 2.65 12.85 13.92
CA ARG A 137 1.56 11.91 13.57
C ARG A 137 1.57 10.63 14.41
#